data_AF-A0A2K3UYV9-F1
#
_entry.id   AF-A0A2K3UYV9-F1
#
_cell.length_a   1.000
_cell.length_b   1.000
_cell.length_c   1.000
_cell.angle_alpha   90.00
_cell.angle_beta   90.00
_cell.angle_gamma   90.00
#
_symmetry.space_group_name_H-M   'P 1'
#
loop_
_entity.id
_entity.type
_entity.pdbx_description
1 polymer ?
#
loop_
_entity_poly.entity_id
_entity_poly.type
_entity_poly.pdbx_seq_one_letter_code
_entity_poly.pdbx_strand_id
1 'polypeptide(L)'
;MNRTFPRAALSALLLTGAALAQTTPAPTTPAQSPSTQTPSTQTVPAPAFKPLPFLSQTPVRAFKEPGWVVDPAKTYRAVLQTSKGDVTVELYPRVAPKAVNNFVFLALNHFYDGTRFHRVIDGFMAQGGDGLSADPAQRARWGTGSPGYGFFVELDEGLKFDAAGVLAMARAQSYFSQGSQFFVTLAPADFLNGNYTIFGRVVAGQDVLAKLTRTARSGAQGEQAIPDAQPDVLRGVQILSSP
;
A
#
# COMPACT_ATOMS: atom_id res chain seq x y z
N MET A 1 37.29 -28.02 -29.03
CA MET A 1 36.22 -29.02 -29.26
C MET A 1 35.42 -28.58 -30.47
N ASN A 2 35.70 -29.17 -31.64
CA ASN A 2 34.94 -28.99 -32.87
C ASN A 2 33.64 -29.80 -32.79
N ARG A 3 32.48 -29.19 -33.09
CA ARG A 3 31.39 -29.85 -33.82
C ARG A 3 30.60 -28.83 -34.63
N THR A 4 30.41 -29.16 -35.90
CA THR A 4 29.73 -28.36 -36.93
C THR A 4 28.68 -29.26 -37.62
N PHE A 5 27.60 -28.61 -38.10
CA PHE A 5 26.60 -29.02 -39.12
C PHE A 5 25.39 -29.88 -38.70
N PRO A 6 24.24 -29.86 -39.44
CA PRO A 6 23.65 -28.80 -40.31
C PRO A 6 22.10 -28.60 -40.14
N ARG A 7 21.55 -27.63 -40.90
CA ARG A 7 20.12 -27.34 -41.13
C ARG A 7 19.45 -28.38 -42.05
N ALA A 8 18.13 -28.62 -41.88
CA ALA A 8 17.22 -28.97 -42.98
C ALA A 8 15.75 -28.62 -42.63
N ALA A 9 15.05 -28.03 -43.60
CA ALA A 9 13.62 -27.78 -43.63
C ALA A 9 12.89 -28.91 -44.37
N LEU A 10 11.58 -29.12 -44.14
CA LEU A 10 10.64 -29.45 -45.22
C LEU A 10 9.17 -29.34 -44.78
N SER A 11 8.36 -28.82 -45.70
CA SER A 11 6.93 -28.59 -45.71
C SER A 11 6.06 -29.86 -45.75
N ALA A 12 4.79 -29.76 -45.37
CA ALA A 12 3.70 -30.52 -46.02
C ALA A 12 2.32 -29.86 -45.79
N LEU A 13 1.71 -29.46 -46.90
CA LEU A 13 0.34 -29.03 -47.12
C LEU A 13 -0.50 -30.29 -47.45
N LEU A 14 -1.74 -30.40 -46.94
CA LEU A 14 -2.76 -31.29 -47.51
C LEU A 14 -4.17 -30.74 -47.23
N LEU A 15 -4.82 -30.28 -48.31
CA LEU A 15 -6.26 -30.04 -48.43
C LEU A 15 -6.95 -31.32 -48.93
N THR A 16 -8.12 -31.62 -48.39
CA THR A 16 -9.30 -32.26 -49.02
C THR A 16 -10.47 -32.04 -48.05
N GLY A 17 -11.68 -31.56 -48.35
CA GLY A 17 -12.43 -31.42 -49.60
C GLY A 17 -13.67 -32.32 -49.55
N ALA A 18 -14.85 -31.78 -49.21
CA ALA A 18 -16.23 -32.28 -49.49
C ALA A 18 -17.24 -31.54 -48.57
N ALA A 19 -18.48 -31.19 -48.91
CA ALA A 19 -19.23 -31.13 -50.15
C ALA A 19 -20.46 -30.22 -49.89
N LEU A 20 -21.06 -29.72 -50.96
CA LEU A 20 -22.13 -28.73 -51.03
C LEU A 20 -23.45 -29.17 -50.40
N ALA A 21 -24.14 -28.25 -49.72
CA ALA A 21 -25.60 -28.18 -49.72
C ALA A 21 -26.03 -26.72 -49.58
N GLN A 22 -26.63 -26.19 -50.65
CA GLN A 22 -27.27 -24.88 -50.68
C GLN A 22 -28.67 -25.00 -50.07
N THR A 23 -28.99 -24.17 -49.09
CA THR A 23 -30.35 -23.96 -48.62
C THR A 23 -30.67 -22.47 -48.62
N THR A 24 -31.79 -22.16 -49.25
CA THR A 24 -32.44 -20.86 -49.42
C THR A 24 -32.69 -20.12 -48.09
N PRO A 25 -32.56 -18.78 -48.03
CA PRO A 25 -33.03 -18.01 -46.87
C PRO A 25 -34.55 -17.81 -46.94
N ALA A 26 -35.24 -18.21 -45.87
CA ALA A 26 -36.64 -17.90 -45.59
C ALA A 26 -36.77 -16.48 -44.97
N PRO A 27 -37.92 -15.80 -45.10
CA PRO A 27 -38.06 -14.38 -44.79
C PRO A 27 -38.00 -14.06 -43.29
N THR A 28 -37.39 -12.92 -42.99
CA THR A 28 -37.17 -12.34 -41.68
C THR A 28 -38.48 -11.94 -41.00
N THR A 29 -38.80 -12.58 -39.88
CA THR A 29 -39.76 -12.07 -38.88
C THR A 29 -38.96 -11.39 -37.76
N PRO A 30 -39.35 -10.20 -37.23
CA PRO A 30 -38.64 -9.58 -36.13
C PRO A 30 -38.83 -10.41 -34.86
N ALA A 31 -37.78 -11.11 -34.44
CA ALA A 31 -37.74 -11.77 -33.14
C ALA A 31 -37.60 -10.71 -32.04
N GLN A 32 -38.59 -10.65 -31.16
CA GLN A 32 -38.53 -9.93 -29.89
C GLN A 32 -37.36 -10.48 -29.07
N SER A 33 -36.49 -9.58 -28.60
CA SER A 33 -35.34 -9.91 -27.75
C SER A 33 -35.78 -10.69 -26.50
N PRO A 34 -35.16 -11.84 -26.20
CA PRO A 34 -35.35 -12.49 -24.91
C PRO A 34 -34.72 -11.62 -23.83
N SER A 35 -35.51 -11.19 -22.86
CA SER A 35 -35.03 -10.56 -21.63
C SER A 35 -34.14 -11.56 -20.88
N THR A 36 -32.82 -11.39 -20.96
CA THR A 36 -31.87 -12.07 -20.10
C THR A 36 -32.03 -11.51 -18.69
N GLN A 37 -32.74 -12.26 -17.84
CA GLN A 37 -32.70 -12.04 -16.40
C GLN A 37 -31.33 -12.49 -15.89
N THR A 38 -30.46 -11.53 -15.59
CA THR A 38 -29.22 -11.78 -14.84
C THR A 38 -29.59 -12.23 -13.43
N PRO A 39 -28.96 -13.28 -12.87
CA PRO A 39 -29.17 -13.66 -11.47
C PRO A 39 -28.80 -12.48 -10.56
N SER A 40 -29.78 -12.03 -9.78
CA SER A 40 -29.59 -10.99 -8.77
C SER A 40 -28.60 -11.48 -7.71
N THR A 41 -27.37 -10.98 -7.76
CA THR A 41 -26.47 -11.02 -6.61
C THR A 41 -27.13 -10.20 -5.51
N GLN A 42 -27.64 -10.87 -4.48
CA GLN A 42 -28.10 -10.21 -3.27
C GLN A 42 -26.86 -9.60 -2.58
N THR A 43 -26.60 -8.33 -2.85
CA THR A 43 -25.58 -7.54 -2.17
C THR A 43 -26.06 -7.31 -0.74
N VAL A 44 -25.63 -8.15 0.20
CA VAL A 44 -25.60 -7.76 1.61
C VAL A 44 -24.80 -6.45 1.67
N PRO A 45 -25.36 -5.32 2.13
CA PRO A 45 -24.59 -4.08 2.23
C PRO A 45 -23.44 -4.33 3.18
N ALA A 46 -22.20 -4.30 2.68
CA ALA A 46 -21.04 -4.25 3.56
C ALA A 46 -21.23 -3.04 4.49
N PRO A 47 -21.06 -3.18 5.82
CA PRO A 47 -21.20 -2.04 6.72
C PRO A 47 -20.28 -0.91 6.26
N ALA A 48 -20.87 0.24 5.93
CA ALA A 48 -20.13 1.39 5.44
C ALA A 48 -19.24 1.93 6.56
N PHE A 49 -17.93 1.94 6.34
CA PHE A 49 -16.97 2.58 7.23
C PHE A 49 -17.31 4.06 7.39
N LYS A 50 -17.18 4.59 8.61
CA LYS A 50 -17.46 6.01 8.93
C LYS A 50 -16.16 6.73 9.30
N PRO A 51 -15.98 8.00 8.89
CA PRO A 51 -14.83 8.78 9.29
C PRO A 51 -14.86 9.06 10.80
N LEU A 52 -13.71 8.90 11.45
CA LEU A 52 -13.52 9.36 12.82
C LEU A 52 -13.26 10.88 12.84
N PRO A 53 -13.76 11.61 13.85
CA PRO A 53 -13.50 13.04 13.99
C PRO A 53 -12.04 13.29 14.38
N PHE A 54 -11.45 14.35 13.82
CA PHE A 54 -10.14 14.83 14.24
C PHE A 54 -10.16 15.35 15.69
N LEU A 55 -9.03 15.20 16.37
CA LEU A 55 -8.78 15.63 17.75
C LEU A 55 -8.12 17.01 17.83
N SER A 56 -7.56 17.51 16.73
CA SER A 56 -7.03 18.87 16.61
C SER A 56 -7.55 19.54 15.34
N GLN A 57 -7.45 20.87 15.25
CA GLN A 57 -7.76 21.64 14.04
C GLN A 57 -6.52 21.90 13.17
N THR A 58 -5.33 21.77 13.77
CA THR A 58 -4.04 22.04 13.14
C THR A 58 -3.05 20.91 13.43
N PRO A 59 -1.98 20.80 12.62
CA PRO A 59 -0.98 19.75 12.80
C PRO A 59 -0.25 19.84 14.14
N VAL A 60 -0.30 18.77 14.94
CA VAL A 60 0.51 18.61 16.16
C VAL A 60 1.68 17.66 15.86
N ARG A 61 2.90 18.03 16.24
CA ARG A 61 4.16 17.35 15.85
C ARG A 61 4.94 16.71 17.00
N ALA A 62 4.52 16.92 18.25
CA ALA A 62 5.18 16.36 19.41
C ALA A 62 4.15 16.10 20.52
N PHE A 63 4.33 14.98 21.22
CA PHE A 63 3.52 14.53 22.32
C PHE A 63 4.41 13.86 23.36
N LYS A 64 3.92 13.78 24.60
CA LYS A 64 4.55 12.98 25.65
C LYS A 64 4.27 11.48 25.46
N GLU A 65 3.04 11.16 25.08
CA GLU A 65 2.53 9.81 24.82
C GLU A 65 1.23 9.89 24.00
N PRO A 66 0.81 8.81 23.30
CA PRO A 66 -0.46 8.80 22.59
C PRO A 66 -1.63 8.53 23.53
N GLY A 67 -2.73 9.26 23.35
CA GLY A 67 -4.02 8.89 23.95
C GLY A 67 -4.56 7.59 23.33
N TRP A 68 -5.33 6.82 24.10
CA TRP A 68 -5.98 5.61 23.59
C TRP A 68 -7.29 5.97 22.88
N VAL A 69 -7.37 5.71 21.58
CA VAL A 69 -8.46 6.16 20.69
C VAL A 69 -9.01 5.04 19.80
N VAL A 70 -8.48 3.83 19.91
CA VAL A 70 -8.93 2.66 19.14
C VAL A 70 -9.53 1.60 20.04
N ASP A 71 -10.60 0.99 19.58
CA ASP A 71 -11.15 -0.25 20.12
C ASP A 71 -10.62 -1.45 19.30
N PRO A 72 -9.81 -2.36 19.88
CA PRO A 72 -9.35 -3.58 19.22
C PRO A 72 -10.46 -4.49 18.69
N ALA A 73 -11.68 -4.36 19.17
CA ALA A 73 -12.81 -5.12 18.67
C ALA A 73 -13.30 -4.64 17.30
N LYS A 74 -13.04 -3.39 16.94
CA LYS A 74 -13.47 -2.76 15.67
C LYS A 74 -12.45 -2.96 14.54
N THR A 75 -12.92 -2.74 13.32
CA THR A 75 -12.05 -2.68 12.13
C THR A 75 -11.78 -1.22 11.79
N TYR A 76 -10.53 -0.89 11.44
CA TYR A 76 -10.15 0.44 10.98
C TYR A 76 -9.54 0.39 9.60
N ARG A 77 -9.79 1.45 8.84
CA ARG A 77 -9.06 1.77 7.60
C ARG A 77 -8.48 3.16 7.71
N ALA A 78 -7.36 3.38 7.02
CA ALA A 78 -6.80 4.70 6.84
C ALA A 78 -6.67 4.99 5.35
N VAL A 79 -7.12 6.18 4.94
CA VAL A 79 -6.91 6.70 3.59
C VAL A 79 -5.72 7.65 3.65
N LEU A 80 -4.58 7.19 3.13
CA LEU A 80 -3.38 8.00 2.95
C LEU A 80 -3.57 8.86 1.71
N GLN A 81 -3.83 10.16 1.90
CA GLN A 81 -4.09 11.08 0.80
C GLN A 81 -2.76 11.63 0.29
N THR A 82 -2.26 11.10 -0.83
CA THR A 82 -0.95 11.49 -1.35
C THR A 82 -1.07 12.46 -2.52
N SER A 83 0.03 13.14 -2.86
CA SER A 83 0.11 13.95 -4.08
C SER A 83 -0.01 13.14 -5.38
N LYS A 84 0.06 11.81 -5.31
CA LYS A 84 -0.09 10.88 -6.45
C LYS A 84 -1.45 10.16 -6.49
N GLY A 85 -2.34 10.44 -5.53
CA GLY A 85 -3.62 9.76 -5.35
C GLY A 85 -3.74 9.14 -3.96
N ASP A 86 -4.85 8.46 -3.72
CA ASP A 86 -5.17 7.90 -2.40
C ASP A 86 -4.75 6.43 -2.30
N VAL A 87 -4.22 6.05 -1.14
CA VAL A 87 -3.94 4.65 -0.77
C VAL A 87 -4.76 4.30 0.45
N THR A 88 -5.61 3.28 0.34
CA THR A 88 -6.38 2.79 1.50
C THR A 88 -5.68 1.59 2.10
N VAL A 89 -5.45 1.65 3.41
CA VAL A 89 -4.91 0.55 4.21
C VAL A 89 -5.93 0.06 5.22
N GLU A 90 -5.99 -1.25 5.44
CA GLU A 90 -6.69 -1.90 6.55
C GLU A 90 -5.72 -2.09 7.71
N LEU A 91 -6.14 -1.77 8.93
CA LEU A 91 -5.31 -1.80 10.13
C LEU A 91 -5.62 -3.04 10.99
N TYR A 92 -4.64 -3.51 11.77
CA TYR A 92 -4.73 -4.73 12.57
C TYR A 92 -4.72 -4.45 14.08
N PRO A 93 -5.78 -3.84 14.65
CA PRO A 93 -5.76 -3.38 16.03
C PRO A 93 -5.78 -4.53 17.06
N ARG A 94 -6.10 -5.76 16.64
CA ARG A 94 -6.00 -6.95 17.51
C ARG A 94 -4.57 -7.47 17.63
N VAL A 95 -3.80 -7.38 16.55
CA VAL A 95 -2.44 -7.95 16.46
C VAL A 95 -1.39 -6.95 16.91
N ALA A 96 -1.54 -5.68 16.50
CA ALA A 96 -0.63 -4.59 16.83
C ALA A 96 -1.40 -3.42 17.47
N PRO A 97 -2.05 -3.63 18.65
CA PRO A 97 -2.93 -2.64 19.27
C PRO A 97 -2.22 -1.31 19.56
N LYS A 98 -0.96 -1.31 20.01
CA LYS A 98 -0.23 -0.07 20.31
C LYS A 98 0.17 0.66 19.04
N ALA A 99 0.65 -0.03 18.01
CA ALA A 99 1.03 0.57 16.74
C ALA A 99 -0.18 1.17 16.02
N VAL A 100 -1.31 0.44 15.98
CA VAL A 100 -2.56 0.96 15.39
C VAL A 100 -3.08 2.15 16.19
N ASN A 101 -3.09 2.07 17.52
CA ASN A 101 -3.49 3.21 18.35
C ASN A 101 -2.62 4.45 18.08
N ASN A 102 -1.30 4.27 18.09
CA ASN A 102 -0.33 5.32 17.79
C ASN A 102 -0.59 5.96 16.43
N PHE A 103 -0.70 5.15 15.38
CA PHE A 103 -0.94 5.66 14.03
C PHE A 103 -2.27 6.42 13.92
N VAL A 104 -3.36 5.87 14.47
CA VAL A 104 -4.68 6.52 14.47
C VAL A 104 -4.64 7.81 15.27
N PHE A 105 -4.10 7.79 16.49
CA PHE A 105 -3.98 8.98 17.34
C PHE A 105 -3.21 10.11 16.63
N LEU A 106 -2.07 9.80 16.01
CA LEU A 106 -1.28 10.77 15.26
C LEU A 106 -2.05 11.31 14.04
N ALA A 107 -2.72 10.44 13.28
CA ALA A 107 -3.56 10.86 12.16
C ALA A 107 -4.71 11.78 12.59
N LEU A 108 -5.41 11.46 13.68
CA LEU A 108 -6.49 12.29 14.20
C LEU A 108 -6.00 13.65 14.74
N ASN A 109 -4.71 13.81 15.01
CA ASN A 109 -4.09 15.09 15.40
C ASN A 109 -3.34 15.76 14.23
N HIS A 110 -3.67 15.40 12.98
CA HIS A 110 -3.06 15.96 11.78
C HIS A 110 -1.51 15.81 11.77
N PHE A 111 -0.95 14.82 12.45
CA PHE A 111 0.50 14.62 12.55
C PHE A 111 1.14 14.39 11.16
N TYR A 112 0.42 13.69 10.29
CA TYR A 112 0.94 13.26 8.99
C TYR A 112 0.77 14.31 7.89
N ASP A 113 -0.01 15.37 8.14
CA ASP A 113 -0.39 16.35 7.14
C ASP A 113 0.83 17.11 6.59
N GLY A 114 1.01 17.07 5.28
CA GLY A 114 2.15 17.72 4.62
C GLY A 114 3.49 16.99 4.79
N THR A 115 3.56 15.89 5.54
CA THR A 115 4.77 15.04 5.59
C THR A 115 5.04 14.41 4.23
N ARG A 116 6.19 13.76 4.05
CA ARG A 116 6.62 13.19 2.77
C ARG A 116 6.99 11.72 2.88
N PHE A 117 6.82 11.03 1.76
CA PHE A 117 7.47 9.75 1.52
C PHE A 117 8.95 10.00 1.20
N HIS A 118 9.72 10.35 2.24
CA HIS A 118 11.09 10.85 2.12
C HIS A 118 12.08 9.76 1.63
N ARG A 119 11.77 8.48 1.86
CA ARG A 119 12.60 7.35 1.46
C ARG A 119 11.78 6.32 0.68
N VAL A 120 11.95 6.29 -0.64
CA VAL A 120 11.24 5.38 -1.54
C VAL A 120 12.25 4.66 -2.42
N ILE A 121 12.28 3.33 -2.31
CA ILE A 121 13.24 2.46 -2.99
C ILE A 121 12.47 1.48 -3.86
N ASP A 122 12.84 1.43 -5.14
CA ASP A 122 12.21 0.52 -6.10
C ASP A 122 12.45 -0.93 -5.73
N GLY A 123 11.42 -1.77 -5.89
CA GLY A 123 11.45 -3.18 -5.48
C GLY A 123 11.60 -3.42 -3.97
N PHE A 124 11.46 -2.40 -3.11
CA PHE A 124 11.56 -2.57 -1.67
C PHE A 124 10.39 -1.93 -0.91
N MET A 125 10.43 -0.62 -0.65
CA MET A 125 9.44 0.03 0.20
C MET A 125 9.32 1.54 -0.05
N ALA A 126 8.19 2.10 0.38
CA ALA A 126 7.95 3.54 0.49
C ALA A 126 7.76 3.90 1.97
N GLN A 127 8.70 4.65 2.53
CA GLN A 127 8.71 5.10 3.92
C GLN A 127 8.31 6.57 4.04
N GLY A 128 7.42 6.84 4.99
CA GLY A 128 6.89 8.16 5.31
C GLY A 128 6.63 8.32 6.81
N GLY A 129 5.83 9.32 7.18
CA GLY A 129 5.44 9.56 8.57
C GLY A 129 6.50 10.26 9.44
N ASP A 130 7.51 10.86 8.82
CA ASP A 130 8.46 11.72 9.52
C ASP A 130 7.91 13.15 9.63
N GLY A 131 7.68 13.63 10.86
CA GLY A 131 7.18 14.99 11.10
C GLY A 131 8.11 16.11 10.59
N LEU A 132 9.43 15.89 10.57
CA LEU A 132 10.39 16.86 10.02
C LEU A 132 10.29 16.96 8.50
N SER A 133 9.81 15.89 7.86
CA SER A 133 9.61 15.86 6.41
C SER A 133 8.49 16.76 5.91
N ALA A 134 7.73 17.41 6.80
CA ALA A 134 6.77 18.44 6.43
C ALA A 134 7.45 19.75 5.98
N ASP A 135 8.63 20.06 6.52
CA ASP A 135 9.40 21.26 6.18
C ASP A 135 10.56 20.92 5.23
N PRO A 136 10.54 21.41 3.97
CA PRO A 136 11.65 21.29 3.03
C PRO A 136 12.99 21.83 3.55
N ALA A 137 12.99 22.83 4.42
CA ALA A 137 14.23 23.36 5.00
C ALA A 137 14.91 22.35 5.94
N GLN A 138 14.18 21.35 6.44
CA GLN A 138 14.71 20.28 7.29
C GLN A 138 15.22 19.07 6.50
N ARG A 139 15.39 19.15 5.18
CA ARG A 139 15.73 17.99 4.31
C ARG A 139 16.91 17.15 4.82
N ALA A 140 17.94 17.78 5.37
CA ALA A 140 19.11 17.08 5.92
C ALA A 140 18.81 16.22 7.15
N ARG A 141 17.65 16.40 7.78
CA ARG A 141 17.18 15.69 8.98
C ARG A 141 16.00 14.77 8.71
N TRP A 142 15.58 14.64 7.45
CA TRP A 142 14.51 13.71 7.11
C TRP A 142 14.93 12.26 7.43
N GLY A 143 13.99 11.48 7.92
CA GLY A 143 14.21 10.14 8.49
C GLY A 143 14.57 10.14 9.98
N THR A 144 14.82 11.30 10.60
CA THR A 144 15.18 11.35 12.04
C THR A 144 14.07 11.90 12.94
N GLY A 145 12.94 12.35 12.38
CA GLY A 145 11.86 12.88 13.21
C GLY A 145 11.09 11.80 13.96
N SER A 146 10.50 12.24 15.07
CA SER A 146 9.78 11.43 16.05
C SER A 146 8.57 12.24 16.56
N PRO A 147 7.50 11.58 17.03
CA PRO A 147 6.37 12.24 17.67
C PRO A 147 6.66 12.67 19.11
N GLY A 148 7.91 12.59 19.58
CA GLY A 148 8.32 12.95 20.95
C GLY A 148 8.44 11.76 21.91
N TYR A 149 8.12 10.56 21.45
CA TYR A 149 8.20 9.31 22.21
C TYR A 149 8.56 8.12 21.31
N GLY A 150 8.81 6.98 21.93
CA GLY A 150 9.00 5.68 21.27
C GLY A 150 8.27 4.56 22.03
N PHE A 151 8.05 3.44 21.37
CA PHE A 151 7.40 2.26 21.98
C PHE A 151 8.00 0.94 21.45
N PHE A 152 7.74 -0.16 22.16
CA PHE A 152 8.25 -1.50 21.82
C PHE A 152 7.53 -2.09 20.60
N VAL A 153 8.26 -2.80 19.75
CA VAL A 153 7.74 -3.63 18.65
C VAL A 153 6.64 -4.60 19.11
N GLU A 154 5.66 -4.85 18.24
CA GLU A 154 4.62 -5.87 18.41
C GLU A 154 4.80 -6.91 17.30
N LEU A 155 5.39 -8.05 17.63
CA LEU A 155 5.75 -9.08 16.66
C LEU A 155 4.71 -10.19 16.66
N ASP A 156 4.29 -10.60 15.46
CA ASP A 156 3.37 -11.71 15.25
C ASP A 156 3.97 -12.69 14.23
N GLU A 157 4.04 -13.97 14.57
CA GLU A 157 4.66 -14.99 13.72
C GLU A 157 3.80 -15.35 12.49
N GLY A 158 2.50 -15.06 12.51
CA GLY A 158 1.58 -15.27 11.40
C GLY A 158 1.63 -14.17 10.33
N LEU A 159 2.12 -12.97 10.68
CA LEU A 159 2.29 -11.86 9.74
C LEU A 159 3.68 -11.89 9.10
N LYS A 160 3.73 -11.76 7.78
CA LYS A 160 4.96 -11.78 6.97
C LYS A 160 5.01 -10.64 5.97
N PHE A 161 6.22 -10.29 5.56
CA PHE A 161 6.52 -9.39 4.45
C PHE A 161 6.60 -10.16 3.12
N ASP A 162 5.60 -11.00 2.85
CA ASP A 162 5.56 -11.93 1.71
C ASP A 162 5.01 -11.31 0.41
N ALA A 163 4.53 -10.07 0.47
CA ALA A 163 3.92 -9.36 -0.63
C ALA A 163 4.22 -7.85 -0.61
N ALA A 164 3.91 -7.19 -1.73
CA ALA A 164 3.77 -5.75 -1.76
C ALA A 164 2.51 -5.32 -1.00
N GLY A 165 2.51 -4.10 -0.47
CA GLY A 165 1.38 -3.52 0.24
C GLY A 165 1.31 -3.86 1.73
N VAL A 166 2.33 -4.47 2.32
CA VAL A 166 2.41 -4.69 3.77
C VAL A 166 2.78 -3.38 4.45
N LEU A 167 1.99 -2.96 5.45
CA LEU A 167 2.20 -1.73 6.21
C LEU A 167 2.85 -2.05 7.57
N ALA A 168 3.98 -1.42 7.84
CA ALA A 168 4.74 -1.66 9.06
C ALA A 168 5.37 -0.39 9.63
N MET A 169 5.62 -0.41 10.94
CA MET A 169 6.30 0.68 11.64
C MET A 169 7.78 0.70 11.28
N ALA A 170 8.31 1.87 10.93
CA ALA A 170 9.74 2.07 10.86
C ALA A 170 10.31 2.28 12.26
N ARG A 171 11.57 1.87 12.45
CA ARG A 171 12.30 2.02 13.72
C ARG A 171 13.79 2.19 13.46
N ALA A 172 14.50 2.74 14.44
CA ALA A 172 15.95 2.67 14.49
C ALA A 172 16.41 1.26 14.91
N GLN A 173 17.66 1.12 15.35
CA GLN A 173 18.22 -0.17 15.77
C GLN A 173 17.52 -0.77 16.99
N SER A 174 17.05 0.08 17.92
CA SER A 174 16.39 -0.38 19.15
C SER A 174 14.96 -0.85 18.88
N TYR A 175 14.53 -1.94 19.51
CA TYR A 175 13.13 -2.37 19.51
C TYR A 175 12.17 -1.43 20.24
N PHE A 176 12.67 -0.48 21.04
CA PHE A 176 11.89 0.59 21.68
C PHE A 176 11.96 1.92 20.90
N SER A 177 12.09 1.88 19.58
CA SER A 177 12.30 3.11 18.78
C SER A 177 11.33 3.31 17.64
N GLN A 178 10.25 2.52 17.57
CA GLN A 178 9.14 2.89 16.69
C GLN A 178 8.39 4.10 17.26
N GLY A 179 8.04 5.03 16.38
CA GLY A 179 7.43 6.31 16.72
C GLY A 179 6.33 6.65 15.72
N SER A 180 6.56 7.64 14.85
CA SER A 180 5.56 8.07 13.86
C SER A 180 5.80 7.50 12.47
N GLN A 181 7.03 7.13 12.15
CA GLN A 181 7.43 6.72 10.81
C GLN A 181 6.90 5.31 10.50
N PHE A 182 6.45 5.12 9.27
CA PHE A 182 5.94 3.86 8.75
C PHE A 182 6.48 3.62 7.35
N PHE A 183 6.38 2.39 6.87
CA PHE A 183 6.64 2.06 5.48
C PHE A 183 5.59 1.10 4.92
N VAL A 184 5.41 1.16 3.60
CA VAL A 184 4.62 0.21 2.83
C VAL A 184 5.56 -0.54 1.88
N THR A 185 5.52 -1.87 1.90
CA THR A 185 6.33 -2.67 0.97
C THR A 185 5.86 -2.50 -0.47
N LEU A 186 6.78 -2.52 -1.41
CA LEU A 186 6.52 -2.43 -2.85
C LEU A 186 6.84 -3.74 -3.58
N ALA A 187 7.47 -4.68 -2.89
CA ALA A 187 7.70 -6.07 -3.26
C ALA A 187 7.83 -6.90 -1.97
N PRO A 188 7.85 -8.24 -2.03
CA PRO A 188 8.19 -9.08 -0.89
C PRO A 188 9.54 -8.68 -0.27
N ALA A 189 9.62 -8.70 1.06
CA ALA A 189 10.76 -8.25 1.85
C ALA A 189 10.97 -9.13 3.10
N ASP A 190 11.04 -10.45 2.90
CA ASP A 190 11.06 -11.45 3.99
C ASP A 190 12.22 -11.28 5.00
N PHE A 191 13.30 -10.63 4.60
CA PHE A 191 14.42 -10.30 5.49
C PHE A 191 14.02 -9.34 6.63
N LEU A 192 12.83 -8.73 6.58
CA LEU A 192 12.24 -7.93 7.65
C LEU A 192 11.40 -8.73 8.64
N ASN A 193 11.09 -10.00 8.35
CA ASN A 193 10.24 -10.84 9.20
C ASN A 193 10.82 -10.94 10.62
N GLY A 194 9.95 -10.88 11.64
CA GLY A 194 10.33 -10.96 13.06
C GLY A 194 11.07 -9.73 13.61
N ASN A 195 11.19 -8.64 12.84
CA ASN A 195 11.98 -7.47 13.22
C ASN A 195 11.18 -6.17 13.31
N TYR A 196 10.01 -6.10 12.68
CA TYR A 196 9.19 -4.90 12.55
C TYR A 196 7.73 -5.22 12.84
N THR A 197 7.03 -4.27 13.45
CA THR A 197 5.59 -4.37 13.70
C THR A 197 4.82 -4.23 12.40
N ILE A 198 4.23 -5.32 11.91
CA ILE A 198 3.23 -5.26 10.82
C ILE A 198 1.89 -4.87 11.46
N PHE A 199 1.33 -3.74 11.05
CA PHE A 199 0.10 -3.21 11.65
C PHE A 199 -1.03 -2.96 10.65
N GLY A 200 -0.82 -3.33 9.38
CA GLY A 200 -1.86 -3.28 8.37
C GLY A 200 -1.41 -3.78 7.00
N ARG A 201 -2.29 -3.60 6.01
CA ARG A 201 -2.01 -3.83 4.59
C ARG A 201 -2.80 -2.89 3.69
N VAL A 202 -2.32 -2.69 2.48
CA VAL A 202 -3.03 -1.98 1.41
C VAL A 202 -4.23 -2.81 0.94
N VAL A 203 -5.37 -2.15 0.80
CA VAL A 203 -6.61 -2.73 0.25
C VAL A 203 -7.11 -1.98 -0.98
N ALA A 204 -6.60 -0.77 -1.25
CA ALA A 204 -6.81 -0.03 -2.50
C ALA A 204 -5.67 0.96 -2.76
N GLY A 205 -5.39 1.28 -4.02
CA GLY A 205 -4.34 2.24 -4.41
C GLY A 205 -2.94 1.65 -4.54
N GLN A 206 -2.82 0.35 -4.85
CA GLN A 206 -1.51 -0.26 -5.10
C GLN A 206 -0.77 0.39 -6.29
N ASP A 207 -1.51 0.82 -7.31
CA ASP A 207 -0.98 1.55 -8.46
C ASP A 207 -0.47 2.95 -8.09
N VAL A 208 -1.04 3.59 -7.06
CA VAL A 208 -0.58 4.88 -6.53
C VAL A 208 0.81 4.72 -5.89
N LEU A 209 1.05 3.62 -5.17
CA LEU A 209 2.38 3.34 -4.59
C LEU A 209 3.46 3.20 -5.67
N ALA A 210 3.14 2.62 -6.83
CA ALA A 210 4.05 2.52 -7.96
C ALA A 210 4.36 3.89 -8.61
N LYS A 211 3.48 4.88 -8.45
CA LYS A 211 3.65 6.25 -8.96
C LYS A 211 4.46 7.15 -8.02
N LEU A 212 4.80 6.68 -6.82
CA LEU A 212 5.64 7.43 -5.90
C LEU A 212 7.05 7.58 -6.47
N THR A 213 7.57 8.80 -6.35
CA THR A 213 8.88 9.23 -6.79
C THR A 213 9.94 8.45 -6.02
N ARG A 214 10.82 7.75 -6.73
CA ARG A 214 11.96 7.05 -6.13
C ARG A 214 12.94 8.09 -5.59
N THR A 215 13.35 7.95 -4.34
CA THR A 215 14.26 8.90 -3.67
C THR A 215 15.60 8.28 -3.32
N ALA A 216 15.69 6.95 -3.33
CA ALA A 216 16.94 6.23 -3.12
C ALA A 216 16.99 4.95 -3.97
N ARG A 217 18.21 4.46 -4.21
CA ARG A 217 18.50 3.18 -4.87
C ARG A 217 19.31 2.31 -3.92
N SER A 218 19.01 1.02 -3.89
CA SER A 218 19.88 0.04 -3.27
C SER A 218 21.08 -0.22 -4.19
N GLY A 219 22.29 -0.21 -3.63
CA GLY A 219 23.52 -0.52 -4.35
C GLY A 219 24.50 -1.33 -3.49
N ALA A 220 25.61 -1.76 -4.10
CA ALA A 220 26.61 -2.60 -3.43
C ALA A 220 27.25 -1.93 -2.20
N GLN A 221 27.26 -0.60 -2.15
CA GLN A 221 27.80 0.20 -1.04
C GLN A 221 26.70 0.69 -0.07
N GLY A 222 25.50 0.10 -0.15
CA GLY A 222 24.33 0.54 0.58
C GLY A 222 23.42 1.45 -0.24
N GLU A 223 22.55 2.17 0.45
CA GLU A 223 21.54 3.03 -0.17
C GLU A 223 22.14 4.37 -0.59
N GLN A 224 21.82 4.78 -1.81
CA GLN A 224 22.27 6.04 -2.37
C GLN A 224 21.06 6.90 -2.72
N ALA A 225 21.07 8.16 -2.28
CA ALA A 225 20.05 9.12 -2.65
C ALA A 225 20.05 9.35 -4.17
N ILE A 226 18.86 9.48 -4.76
CA ILE A 226 18.71 9.90 -6.15
C ILE A 226 18.81 11.43 -6.18
N PRO A 227 19.79 12.01 -6.90
CA PRO A 227 19.91 13.47 -7.03
C PRO A 227 18.61 14.11 -7.53
N ASP A 228 18.28 15.26 -6.96
CA ASP A 228 17.13 16.10 -7.33
C ASP A 228 15.74 15.47 -7.20
N ALA A 229 15.64 14.23 -6.71
CA ALA A 229 14.36 13.58 -6.45
C ALA A 229 13.53 14.42 -5.47
N GLN A 230 12.29 14.69 -5.87
CA GLN A 230 11.30 15.44 -5.10
C GLN A 230 10.35 14.46 -4.42
N PRO A 231 10.47 14.25 -3.09
CA PRO A 231 9.63 13.27 -2.41
C PRO A 231 8.17 13.71 -2.35
N ASP A 232 7.28 12.76 -2.60
CA ASP A 232 5.85 13.02 -2.68
C ASP A 232 5.23 13.33 -1.32
N VAL A 233 4.29 14.27 -1.32
CA VAL A 233 3.62 14.76 -0.11
C VAL A 233 2.49 13.81 0.26
N LEU A 234 2.44 13.42 1.53
CA LEU A 234 1.27 12.90 2.22
C LEU A 234 0.47 14.10 2.72
N ARG A 235 -0.61 14.42 2.03
CA ARG A 235 -1.46 15.60 2.30
C ARG A 235 -2.18 15.47 3.63
N GLY A 236 -2.59 14.26 3.98
CA GLY A 236 -3.23 13.94 5.25
C GLY A 236 -3.60 12.47 5.34
N VAL A 237 -4.18 12.09 6.48
CA VAL A 237 -4.65 10.72 6.73
C VAL A 237 -6.06 10.77 7.31
N GLN A 238 -7.04 10.25 6.58
CA GLN A 238 -8.40 10.08 7.09
C GLN A 238 -8.56 8.70 7.70
N ILE A 239 -8.93 8.64 8.98
CA ILE A 239 -9.25 7.38 9.65
C ILE A 239 -10.73 7.08 9.50
N LEU A 240 -11.04 5.82 9.17
CA LEU A 240 -12.38 5.28 9.08
C LEU A 240 -12.52 4.09 10.05
N SER A 241 -13.65 3.94 10.71
CA SER A 241 -13.97 2.78 11.54
C SER A 241 -15.19 2.04 11.03
N SER A 242 -15.26 0.73 11.31
CA SER A 242 -16.52 0.00 11.23
C SER A 242 -17.58 0.67 12.13
N PRO A 243 -18.88 0.53 11.80
CA PRO A 243 -19.98 0.93 12.69
C PRO A 243 -19.77 0.42 14.12
#